data_AF-A0A937W9Y1-F1
#
_entry.id   AF-A0A937W9Y1-F1
#
_cell.length_a   1.000
_cell.length_b   1.000
_cell.length_c   1.000
_cell.angle_alpha   90.00
_cell.angle_beta   90.00
_cell.angle_gamma   90.00
#
_symmetry.space_group_name_H-M   'P 1'
#
loop_
_entity.id
_entity.type
_entity.pdbx_description
1 polymer ?
#
loop_
_entity_poly.entity_id
_entity_poly.type
_entity_poly.pdbx_seq_one_letter_code
_entity_poly.pdbx_strand_id
1 'polypeptide(L)'
;MKVIEWLETNDQYWAVVQPRELFYPNTFFESDRYEYEAFISGTLKENGEEDIFAHAFDKRWVSFEEAQRGMAVRPNPYTEEETGAVV
;
A
#
# COMPACT_ATOMS: atom_id res chain seq x y z
N MET A 1 1.38 7.43 -6.36
CA MET A 1 0.54 6.22 -6.37
C MET A 1 -0.92 6.64 -6.30
N LYS A 2 -1.84 6.07 -7.09
CA LYS A 2 -3.25 6.50 -7.09
C LYS A 2 -4.06 5.63 -6.14
N VAL A 3 -4.68 6.24 -5.13
CA VAL A 3 -5.62 5.55 -4.24
C VAL A 3 -6.95 5.38 -4.99
N ILE A 4 -7.47 4.15 -5.01
CA ILE A 4 -8.72 3.78 -5.66
C ILE A 4 -9.87 3.86 -4.64
N GLU A 5 -9.61 3.42 -3.42
CA GLU A 5 -10.59 3.35 -2.33
C GLU A 5 -9.89 3.52 -0.98
N TRP A 6 -10.61 4.07 -0.01
CA TRP A 6 -10.22 4.04 1.39
C TRP A 6 -11.11 3.05 2.13
N LEU A 7 -10.49 2.05 2.75
CA LEU A 7 -11.14 1.13 3.66
C LEU A 7 -10.77 1.49 5.09
N GLU A 8 -11.65 1.18 6.04
CA GLU A 8 -11.44 1.45 7.45
C GLU A 8 -11.70 0.16 8.23
N THR A 9 -10.70 -0.28 8.99
CA THR A 9 -10.85 -1.34 10.00
C THR A 9 -11.02 -0.71 11.38
N ASN A 10 -11.10 -1.50 12.45
CA ASN A 10 -11.13 -0.92 13.80
C ASN A 10 -9.85 -0.13 14.10
N ASP A 11 -8.70 -0.64 13.65
CA ASP A 11 -7.38 -0.19 14.11
C ASP A 11 -6.59 0.57 13.02
N GLN A 12 -6.99 0.47 11.75
CA GLN A 12 -6.23 1.02 10.63
C GLN A 12 -7.10 1.71 9.59
N TYR A 13 -6.51 2.68 8.89
CA TYR A 13 -6.99 3.21 7.61
C TYR A 13 -6.21 2.57 6.48
N TRP A 14 -6.89 2.01 5.48
CA TRP A 14 -6.27 1.34 4.35
C TRP A 14 -6.49 2.14 3.07
N ALA A 15 -5.41 2.63 2.49
CA ALA A 15 -5.40 3.23 1.16
C ALA A 15 -5.22 2.11 0.12
N VAL A 16 -6.32 1.67 -0.48
CA VAL A 16 -6.30 0.64 -1.53
C VAL A 16 -5.77 1.24 -2.81
N VAL A 17 -4.72 0.64 -3.37
CA VAL A 17 -4.00 1.14 -4.56
C VAL A 17 -4.17 0.24 -5.76
N GLN A 18 -4.64 -0.99 -5.54
CA GLN A 18 -4.97 -1.95 -6.59
C GLN A 18 -6.29 -2.68 -6.28
N PRO A 19 -7.11 -3.05 -7.30
CA PRO A 19 -8.33 -3.80 -7.09
C PRO A 19 -8.06 -5.17 -6.47
N ARG A 20 -8.89 -5.58 -5.50
CA ARG A 20 -8.78 -6.88 -4.83
C ARG A 20 -8.89 -8.06 -5.82
N GLU A 21 -9.65 -7.90 -6.91
CA GLU A 21 -9.83 -8.96 -7.90
C GLU A 21 -8.54 -9.41 -8.59
N LEU A 22 -7.49 -8.57 -8.59
CA LEU A 22 -6.19 -8.90 -9.16
C LEU A 22 -5.42 -9.92 -8.32
N PHE A 23 -5.77 -10.11 -7.05
CA PHE A 23 -5.02 -10.93 -6.09
C PHE A 23 -5.76 -12.22 -5.72
N TYR A 24 -5.01 -13.27 -5.39
CA TYR A 24 -5.59 -14.46 -4.77
C TYR A 24 -6.16 -14.11 -3.37
N PRO A 25 -7.39 -14.55 -3.04
CA PRO A 25 -8.11 -14.06 -1.86
C PRO A 25 -7.48 -14.42 -0.51
N ASN A 26 -6.60 -15.43 -0.47
CA ASN A 26 -6.00 -15.98 0.74
C ASN A 26 -4.47 -15.78 0.81
N THR A 27 -3.95 -14.84 0.03
CA THR A 27 -2.50 -14.55 -0.02
C THR A 27 -2.16 -13.19 0.58
N PHE A 28 -3.16 -12.49 1.14
CA PHE A 28 -2.91 -11.20 1.75
C PHE A 28 -2.16 -11.34 3.07
N PHE A 29 -1.13 -10.54 3.23
CA PHE A 29 -0.40 -10.42 4.49
C PHE A 29 0.04 -8.98 4.72
N GLU A 30 0.25 -8.66 5.99
CA GLU A 30 0.71 -7.35 6.42
C GLU A 30 2.21 -7.39 6.66
N SER A 31 2.93 -6.40 6.14
CA SER A 31 4.35 -6.19 6.40
C SER A 31 4.58 -4.79 6.95
N ASP A 32 5.12 -4.73 8.17
CA ASP A 32 5.42 -3.47 8.84
C ASP A 32 6.52 -2.72 8.07
N ARG A 33 6.26 -1.45 7.77
CA ARG A 33 7.24 -0.58 7.11
C ARG A 33 7.83 0.42 8.10
N TYR A 34 6.98 1.03 8.90
CA TYR A 34 7.31 2.01 9.95
C TYR A 34 6.41 1.80 11.17
N GLU A 35 6.68 2.51 12.26
CA GLU A 35 5.93 2.40 13.53
C GLU A 35 4.41 2.59 13.38
N TYR A 36 3.96 3.31 12.34
CA TYR A 36 2.56 3.63 12.09
C TYR A 36 2.06 3.25 10.69
N GLU A 37 2.90 2.60 9.88
CA GLU A 37 2.56 2.24 8.49
C GLU A 37 2.96 0.80 8.18
N ALA A 38 2.05 0.08 7.53
CA ALA A 38 2.29 -1.24 6.98
C ALA A 38 1.83 -1.33 5.51
N PHE A 39 2.34 -2.32 4.79
CA PHE A 39 1.82 -2.71 3.50
C PHE A 39 0.95 -3.95 3.63
N ILE A 40 -0.21 -3.90 2.99
CA ILE A 40 -1.00 -5.09 2.72
C ILE A 40 -0.62 -5.56 1.32
N SER A 41 0.17 -6.62 1.27
CA SER A 41 0.65 -7.24 0.03
C SER A 41 -0.13 -8.52 -0.25
N GLY A 42 -0.17 -8.95 -1.51
CA GLY A 42 -0.76 -10.23 -1.89
C GLY A 42 -0.18 -10.74 -3.20
N THR A 43 -0.48 -12.00 -3.51
CA THR A 43 -0.06 -12.63 -4.76
C THR A 43 -1.01 -12.30 -5.91
N LEU A 44 -0.50 -11.72 -6.99
CA LEU A 44 -1.21 -11.42 -8.23
C LEU A 44 -1.62 -12.70 -8.97
N LYS A 45 -2.82 -12.68 -9.56
CA LYS A 45 -3.34 -13.78 -10.38
C LYS A 45 -2.69 -13.87 -11.76
N GLU A 46 -2.24 -12.73 -12.29
CA GLU A 46 -1.69 -12.64 -13.65
C GLU A 46 -0.39 -13.43 -13.81
N ASN A 47 0.53 -13.26 -12.87
CA ASN A 47 1.89 -13.79 -12.96
C ASN A 47 2.34 -14.58 -11.71
N GLY A 48 1.54 -14.59 -10.63
CA GLY A 48 1.91 -15.24 -9.38
C GLY A 48 2.96 -14.48 -8.56
N GLU A 49 3.28 -13.24 -8.94
CA GLU A 49 4.20 -12.39 -8.19
C GLU A 49 3.49 -11.69 -7.02
N GLU A 50 4.28 -11.22 -6.07
CA GLU A 50 3.78 -10.44 -4.95
C GLU A 50 3.73 -8.96 -5.31
N ASP A 51 2.65 -8.29 -4.93
CA ASP A 51 2.51 -6.84 -5.12
C ASP A 51 1.65 -6.21 -4.01
N ILE A 52 1.69 -4.88 -3.91
CA ILE A 52 1.00 -4.11 -2.89
C ILE A 52 -0.47 -3.92 -3.28
N PHE A 53 -1.36 -4.41 -2.43
CA PHE A 53 -2.80 -4.18 -2.50
C PHE A 53 -3.20 -2.85 -1.84
N ALA A 54 -2.68 -2.57 -0.64
CA ALA A 54 -3.00 -1.37 0.12
C ALA A 54 -1.86 -0.90 1.02
N HIS A 55 -1.86 0.40 1.33
CA HIS A 55 -1.08 0.94 2.45
C HIS A 55 -1.98 1.07 3.67
N ALA A 56 -1.58 0.47 4.79
CA ALA A 56 -2.27 0.56 6.07
C ALA A 56 -1.60 1.60 6.97
N PHE A 57 -2.41 2.42 7.64
CA PHE A 57 -2.00 3.43 8.60
C PHE A 57 -2.67 3.16 9.94
N ASP A 58 -1.87 3.07 11.00
CA ASP A 58 -2.37 2.80 12.35
C ASP A 58 -3.03 4.05 12.96
N LYS A 59 -4.30 3.90 13.36
CA LYS A 59 -5.12 4.98 13.92
C LYS A 59 -4.62 5.50 15.27
N ARG A 60 -3.81 4.70 15.99
CA ARG A 60 -3.21 5.12 17.27
C ARG A 60 -2.22 6.26 17.08
N TRP A 61 -1.63 6.35 15.90
CA TRP A 61 -0.54 7.27 15.59
C TRP A 61 -0.91 8.34 14.57
N VAL A 62 -1.85 8.05 13.68
CA VAL A 62 -2.14 8.89 12.50
C VAL A 62 -3.65 9.08 12.36
N SER A 63 -4.08 10.34 12.18
CA SER A 63 -5.46 10.66 11.82
C SER A 63 -5.74 10.37 10.34
N PHE A 64 -7.02 10.25 9.96
CA PHE A 64 -7.38 9.98 8.57
C PHE A 64 -6.85 11.05 7.59
N GLU A 65 -6.89 12.34 7.97
CA GLU A 65 -6.38 13.43 7.14
C GLU A 65 -4.85 13.33 6.93
N GLU A 66 -4.11 12.94 7.97
CA GLU A 66 -2.67 12.72 7.89
C GLU A 66 -2.33 11.52 7.00
N ALA A 67 -3.11 10.43 7.08
CA ALA A 67 -2.97 9.28 6.19
C ALA A 67 -3.20 9.68 4.72
N GLN A 68 -4.23 10.48 4.44
CA GLN A 68 -4.51 11.00 3.09
C GLN A 68 -3.38 11.88 2.56
N ARG A 69 -2.86 12.80 3.38
CA ARG A 69 -1.69 13.62 3.04
C ARG A 69 -0.45 12.76 2.79
N GLY A 70 -0.24 11.74 3.61
CA GLY A 70 0.84 10.77 3.46
C GLY A 70 0.83 10.07 2.10
N MET A 71 -0.35 9.67 1.61
CA MET A 71 -0.49 9.07 0.28
C MET A 71 -0.34 10.07 -0.86
N ALA A 72 -0.74 11.33 -0.67
CA ALA A 72 -0.65 12.37 -1.70
C ALA A 72 0.80 12.81 -1.99
N VAL A 73 1.67 12.78 -0.98
CA VAL A 73 3.06 13.27 -1.09
C VAL A 73 4.04 12.21 -1.60
N ARG A 74 3.67 10.92 -1.58
CA ARG A 74 4.59 9.82 -1.89
C ARG A 74 4.72 9.56 -3.40
N PRO A 75 5.93 9.68 -3.99
CA PRO A 75 6.21 9.13 -5.30
C PRO A 75 6.04 7.61 -5.27
N ASN A 76 5.64 7.02 -6.40
CA ASN A 76 5.46 5.58 -6.52
C ASN A 76 6.84 4.88 -6.41
N PRO A 77 7.08 4.01 -5.40
CA PRO A 77 8.38 3.34 -5.24
C PRO A 77 8.67 2.35 -6.38
N TYR A 78 7.66 1.89 -7.12
CA TYR A 78 7.82 0.99 -8.28
C TYR A 78 8.12 1.72 -9.60
N THR A 79 8.41 3.02 -9.55
CA THR A 79 8.90 3.79 -10.72
C THR A 79 10.40 4.15 -10.61
N GLU A 80 11.13 3.61 -9.63
CA GLU A 80 12.59 3.79 -9.51
C GLU A 80 13.41 2.62 -10.10
N GLU A 81 12.87 1.88 -11.07
CA GLU A 81 13.70 1.19 -12.07
C GLU A 81 13.65 1.98 -13.38
N GLU A 82 14.44 3.05 -13.51
CA GLU A 82 15.05 3.48 -14.80
C GLU A 82 15.95 4.74 -14.74
N THR A 83 16.34 5.27 -13.58
CA THR A 83 17.46 6.24 -13.55
C THR A 83 18.77 5.54 -13.19
N GLY A 84 19.30 4.84 -14.19
CA GLY A 84 20.73 4.66 -14.32
C GLY A 84 21.41 6.03 -14.30
N ALA A 85 21.84 6.45 -13.11
CA ALA A 85 22.78 7.54 -12.90
C ALA A 85 23.90 7.00 -12.02
N VAL A 86 24.76 6.18 -12.62
CA VAL A 86 26.13 6.00 -12.12
C VAL A 86 26.99 6.96 -12.92
N VAL A 87 27.53 7.93 -12.19
CA VAL A 87 28.60 8.87 -12.56
C VAL A 87 29.82 8.20 -13.19
#